data_AF-A0A2N2Z208-F1
#
_entry.id   AF-A0A2N2Z208-F1
#
_cell.length_a   1.000
_cell.length_b   1.000
_cell.length_c   1.000
_cell.angle_alpha   90.00
_cell.angle_beta   90.00
_cell.angle_gamma   90.00
#
_symmetry.space_group_name_H-M   'P 1'
#
loop_
_entity.id
_entity.type
_entity.pdbx_description
1 polymer ?
#
loop_
_entity_poly.entity_id
_entity_poly.type
_entity_poly.pdbx_seq_one_letter_code
_entity_poly.pdbx_strand_id
1 'polypeptide(L)'
;IQCSYSHIIQLRDWLPDEVGGVAYFSFDNPAQSPRIPIYSGTISLPKSFSVCGQSRYRNDAAIWAYRETNRIATINWDKTRKLVEPQIAKFEAQMMATAPEAEKMAQELIKAGKVQEAKELLTKRTHDFAALTMQKWIEMKAELWSVFARAM
;
A
#
# COMPACT_ATOMS: atom_id res chain seq x y z
N ILE A 1 -6.54 -16.19 -10.62
CA ILE A 1 -5.20 -16.01 -10.02
C ILE A 1 -5.40 -15.55 -8.59
N GLN A 2 -4.93 -16.32 -7.60
CA GLN A 2 -5.12 -16.00 -6.19
C GLN A 2 -3.76 -15.74 -5.56
N CYS A 3 -3.52 -14.48 -5.19
CA CYS A 3 -2.34 -14.03 -4.47
C CYS A 3 -2.84 -13.53 -3.11
N SER A 4 -2.18 -13.91 -2.02
CA SER A 4 -2.56 -13.41 -0.68
C SER A 4 -1.94 -12.04 -0.41
N TYR A 5 -0.67 -11.92 -0.78
CA TYR A 5 0.13 -10.70 -0.73
C TYR A 5 1.35 -10.90 -1.63
N SER A 6 1.98 -9.80 -2.00
CA SER A 6 3.27 -9.80 -2.70
C SER A 6 4.15 -8.69 -2.14
N HIS A 7 5.46 -8.83 -2.30
CA HIS A 7 6.39 -7.79 -1.88
C HIS A 7 7.60 -7.71 -2.81
N ILE A 8 8.16 -6.51 -2.92
CA ILE A 8 9.50 -6.27 -3.50
C ILE A 8 10.34 -5.65 -2.40
N ILE A 9 11.51 -6.24 -2.13
CA ILE A 9 12.42 -5.74 -1.09
C ILE A 9 13.59 -5.06 -1.78
N GLN A 10 13.84 -3.82 -1.40
CA GLN A 10 15.00 -3.04 -1.81
C GLN A 10 15.90 -2.83 -0.60
N LEU A 11 17.18 -3.14 -0.75
CA LEU A 11 18.22 -2.93 0.26
C LEU A 11 19.27 -1.98 -0.34
N ARG A 12 19.58 -0.91 0.38
CA ARG A 12 20.51 0.15 -0.05
C ARG A 12 21.53 0.37 1.06
N ASP A 13 22.76 -0.10 0.84
CA ASP A 13 23.87 -0.08 1.80
C ASP A 13 24.46 1.33 2.00
N TRP A 14 24.29 2.23 1.03
CA TRP A 14 24.73 3.63 1.14
C TRP A 14 23.84 4.52 2.04
N LEU A 15 22.80 3.94 2.68
CA LEU A 15 21.86 4.64 3.56
C LEU A 15 21.88 4.05 4.98
N PRO A 16 21.48 4.81 6.01
CA PRO A 16 21.29 4.27 7.35
C PRO A 16 20.30 3.09 7.37
N ASP A 17 20.50 2.14 8.28
CA ASP A 17 19.70 0.91 8.36
C ASP A 17 18.20 1.16 8.45
N GLU A 18 17.74 2.23 9.12
CA GLU A 18 16.33 2.60 9.21
C GLU A 18 15.68 2.99 7.87
N VAL A 19 16.49 3.46 6.92
CA VAL A 19 16.04 4.03 5.65
C VAL A 19 16.41 3.16 4.45
N GLY A 20 17.55 2.47 4.52
CA GLY A 20 18.12 1.70 3.41
C GLY A 20 17.26 0.51 2.99
N GLY A 21 16.57 -0.12 3.94
CA GLY A 21 15.63 -1.21 3.70
C GLY A 21 14.21 -0.73 3.44
N VAL A 22 13.63 -1.09 2.29
CA VAL A 22 12.24 -0.82 1.96
C VAL A 22 11.57 -2.08 1.41
N ALA A 23 10.47 -2.49 2.05
CA ALA A 23 9.57 -3.50 1.54
C ALA A 23 8.35 -2.83 0.91
N TYR A 24 8.23 -2.94 -0.41
CA TYR A 24 7.06 -2.53 -1.17
C TYR A 24 6.01 -3.64 -1.14
N PHE A 25 5.14 -3.59 -0.13
CA PHE A 25 4.18 -4.63 0.18
C PHE A 25 2.81 -4.38 -0.47
N SER A 26 2.18 -5.41 -1.03
CA SER A 26 0.84 -5.31 -1.62
C SER A 26 -0.05 -6.44 -1.12
N PHE A 27 -1.30 -6.11 -0.76
CA PHE A 27 -2.31 -7.11 -0.43
C PHE A 27 -2.97 -7.65 -1.69
N ASP A 28 -3.34 -8.93 -1.64
CA ASP A 28 -4.07 -9.60 -2.72
C ASP A 28 -3.27 -9.58 -4.04
N ASN A 29 -3.92 -9.38 -5.19
CA ASN A 29 -3.25 -9.43 -6.50
C ASN A 29 -2.44 -8.13 -6.80
N PRO A 30 -1.12 -8.20 -7.03
CA PRO A 30 -0.31 -7.00 -7.35
C PRO A 30 -0.68 -6.31 -8.67
N ALA A 31 -1.36 -6.98 -9.59
CA ALA A 31 -1.90 -6.33 -10.79
C ALA A 31 -3.13 -5.45 -10.49
N GLN A 32 -3.69 -5.57 -9.29
CA GLN A 32 -4.95 -4.96 -8.87
C GLN A 32 -4.82 -4.17 -7.56
N SER A 33 -3.64 -4.10 -6.97
CA SER A 33 -3.44 -3.47 -5.66
C SER A 33 -2.13 -2.71 -5.64
N PRO A 34 -2.09 -1.54 -4.98
CA PRO A 34 -0.91 -0.71 -4.94
C PRO A 34 0.14 -1.32 -3.98
N ARG A 35 1.37 -0.84 -4.10
CA ARG A 35 2.47 -1.21 -3.20
C ARG A 35 2.65 -0.16 -2.12
N ILE A 36 2.63 -0.60 -0.88
CA ILE A 36 2.78 0.19 0.34
C ILE A 36 4.25 0.15 0.75
N PRO A 37 4.94 1.30 0.87
CA PRO A 37 6.33 1.32 1.30
C PRO A 37 6.41 1.11 2.81
N ILE A 38 7.09 0.04 3.22
CA ILE A 38 7.39 -0.26 4.63
C ILE A 38 8.90 -0.16 4.80
N TYR A 39 9.36 0.85 5.53
CA TYR A 39 10.77 1.03 5.82
C TYR A 39 11.21 0.11 6.96
N SER A 40 12.47 -0.32 6.96
CA SER A 40 13.08 -1.10 8.05
C SER A 40 13.02 -0.36 9.39
N GLY A 41 13.05 0.97 9.39
CA GLY A 41 12.88 1.81 10.58
C GLY A 41 11.44 1.94 11.10
N THR A 42 10.44 1.40 10.39
CA THR A 42 9.03 1.47 10.82
C THR A 42 8.82 0.69 12.12
N ILE A 43 8.25 1.34 13.14
CA ILE A 43 8.07 0.79 14.50
C ILE A 43 6.86 -0.15 14.57
N SER A 44 5.79 0.22 13.86
CA SER A 44 4.54 -0.55 13.83
C SER A 44 3.80 -0.36 12.51
N LEU A 45 2.98 -1.33 12.16
CA LEU A 45 2.06 -1.24 11.02
C LEU A 45 0.64 -0.90 11.50
N PRO A 46 -0.26 -0.45 10.60
CA PRO A 46 -1.66 -0.28 10.95
C PRO A 46 -2.21 -1.55 11.59
N LYS A 47 -3.04 -1.41 12.63
CA LYS A 47 -3.60 -2.57 13.36
C LYS A 47 -4.30 -3.57 12.43
N SER A 48 -4.88 -3.10 11.32
CA SER A 48 -5.53 -3.95 10.32
C SER A 48 -4.59 -4.93 9.61
N PHE A 49 -3.27 -4.72 9.64
CA PHE A 49 -2.27 -5.61 9.03
C PHE A 49 -1.98 -6.84 9.90
N SER A 50 -2.12 -6.73 11.23
CA SER A 50 -1.92 -7.86 12.15
C SER A 50 -3.15 -8.78 12.22
N VAL A 51 -4.23 -8.40 11.55
CA VAL A 51 -5.51 -9.08 11.60
C VAL A 51 -5.65 -10.01 10.38
N CYS A 52 -5.65 -11.32 10.62
CA CYS A 52 -5.87 -12.29 9.55
C CYS A 52 -7.32 -12.24 9.02
N GLY A 53 -7.46 -11.92 7.74
CA GLY A 53 -8.72 -11.94 6.99
C GLY A 53 -8.83 -13.06 5.96
N GLN A 54 -7.95 -14.08 5.99
CA GLN A 54 -7.94 -15.13 4.96
C GLN A 54 -9.11 -16.10 5.09
N SER A 55 -9.46 -16.50 6.32
CA SER A 55 -10.46 -17.55 6.58
C SER A 55 -11.90 -17.06 6.44
N ARG A 56 -12.16 -15.77 6.69
CA ARG A 56 -13.51 -15.19 6.61
C ARG A 56 -13.47 -13.70 6.32
N TYR A 57 -14.59 -13.20 5.81
CA TYR A 57 -14.84 -11.78 5.67
C TYR A 57 -14.79 -11.06 7.03
N ARG A 58 -14.11 -9.92 7.08
CA ARG A 58 -14.03 -9.05 8.26
C ARG A 58 -13.56 -7.65 7.88
N ASN A 59 -14.22 -6.62 8.43
CA ASN A 59 -13.95 -5.22 8.09
C ASN A 59 -12.66 -4.67 8.73
N ASP A 60 -12.16 -5.32 9.78
CA ASP A 60 -10.99 -4.90 10.54
C ASP A 60 -9.66 -5.47 10.00
N ALA A 61 -9.70 -6.31 8.95
CA ALA A 61 -8.50 -6.79 8.27
C ALA A 61 -8.23 -6.01 6.98
N ALA A 62 -6.99 -5.53 6.82
CA ALA A 62 -6.57 -4.71 5.68
C ALA A 62 -6.82 -5.39 4.33
N ILE A 63 -6.67 -6.72 4.28
CA ILE A 63 -6.86 -7.49 3.05
C ILE A 63 -8.26 -7.31 2.43
N TRP A 64 -9.30 -7.11 3.24
CA TRP A 64 -10.66 -6.97 2.73
C TRP A 64 -10.94 -5.61 2.12
N ALA A 65 -10.18 -4.57 2.46
CA ALA A 65 -10.24 -3.29 1.76
C ALA A 65 -9.89 -3.45 0.27
N TYR A 66 -8.95 -4.33 -0.06
CA TYR A 66 -8.52 -4.58 -1.44
C TYR A 66 -9.30 -5.71 -2.11
N ARG A 67 -9.47 -6.84 -1.40
CA ARG A 67 -9.99 -8.09 -1.96
C ARG A 67 -11.42 -7.98 -2.50
N GLU A 68 -12.29 -7.20 -1.87
CA GLU A 68 -13.66 -7.01 -2.39
C GLU A 68 -13.65 -6.32 -3.75
N THR A 69 -12.97 -5.19 -3.85
CA THR A 69 -12.84 -4.39 -5.08
C THR A 69 -12.12 -5.19 -6.18
N ASN A 70 -11.06 -5.91 -5.83
CA ASN A 70 -10.33 -6.78 -6.75
C ASN A 70 -11.21 -7.89 -7.32
N ARG A 71 -12.04 -8.53 -6.48
CA ARG A 71 -12.99 -9.56 -6.94
C ARG A 71 -14.01 -9.01 -7.93
N ILE A 72 -14.55 -7.82 -7.66
CA ILE A 72 -15.46 -7.15 -8.60
C ILE A 72 -14.74 -6.82 -9.91
N ALA A 73 -13.49 -6.36 -9.83
CA ALA A 73 -12.67 -6.09 -11.02
C ALA A 73 -12.53 -7.35 -11.90
N THR A 74 -12.32 -8.53 -11.29
CA THR A 74 -12.14 -9.78 -12.05
C THR A 74 -13.39 -10.27 -12.79
N ILE A 75 -14.60 -9.79 -12.48
CA ILE A 75 -15.83 -10.19 -13.18
C ILE A 75 -15.73 -9.86 -14.68
N ASN A 76 -15.18 -8.69 -15.02
CA ASN A 76 -14.83 -8.33 -16.39
C ASN A 76 -13.56 -7.48 -16.39
N TRP A 77 -12.42 -8.16 -16.36
CA TRP A 77 -11.12 -7.51 -16.28
C TRP A 77 -10.84 -6.53 -17.42
N ASP A 78 -11.27 -6.84 -18.66
CA ASP A 78 -11.02 -5.97 -19.81
C ASP A 78 -11.61 -4.56 -19.64
N LYS A 79 -12.81 -4.47 -19.05
CA LYS A 79 -13.44 -3.19 -18.75
C LYS A 79 -12.87 -2.54 -17.49
N THR A 80 -12.73 -3.30 -16.42
CA THR A 80 -12.39 -2.75 -15.09
C THR A 80 -10.92 -2.39 -14.95
N ARG A 81 -10.00 -3.03 -15.69
CA ARG A 81 -8.57 -2.69 -15.67
C ARG A 81 -8.29 -1.24 -16.06
N LYS A 82 -9.13 -0.66 -16.94
CA LYS A 82 -9.06 0.73 -17.38
C LYS A 82 -9.35 1.72 -16.24
N LEU A 83 -9.96 1.26 -15.15
CA LEU A 83 -10.20 2.03 -13.93
C LEU A 83 -9.16 1.70 -12.84
N VAL A 84 -8.73 0.44 -12.74
CA VAL A 84 -7.81 -0.02 -11.69
C VAL A 84 -6.35 0.38 -11.96
N GLU A 85 -5.84 0.13 -13.16
CA GLU A 85 -4.43 0.36 -13.51
C GLU A 85 -4.00 1.83 -13.33
N PRO A 86 -4.80 2.85 -13.74
CA PRO A 86 -4.43 4.25 -13.51
C PRO A 86 -4.33 4.63 -12.03
N GLN A 87 -5.15 4.02 -11.17
CA GLN A 87 -5.10 4.30 -9.73
C GLN A 87 -3.85 3.69 -9.09
N ILE A 88 -3.47 2.47 -9.49
CA ILE A 88 -2.21 1.86 -9.08
C ILE A 88 -1.04 2.74 -9.52
N ALA A 89 -0.98 3.11 -10.80
CA ALA A 89 0.09 3.95 -11.34
C ALA A 89 0.18 5.31 -10.63
N LYS A 90 -0.96 5.92 -10.29
CA LYS A 90 -1.01 7.17 -9.51
C LYS A 90 -0.37 7.00 -8.13
N PHE A 91 -0.71 5.95 -7.39
CA PHE A 91 -0.16 5.73 -6.06
C PHE A 91 1.33 5.35 -6.11
N GLU A 92 1.74 4.55 -7.09
CA GLU A 92 3.16 4.21 -7.29
C GLU A 92 3.98 5.47 -7.65
N ALA A 93 3.47 6.32 -8.54
CA ALA A 93 4.13 7.58 -8.88
C ALA A 93 4.22 8.52 -7.68
N GLN A 94 3.14 8.67 -6.90
CA GLN A 94 3.13 9.48 -5.68
C GLN A 94 4.11 8.95 -4.62
N MET A 95 4.13 7.63 -4.43
CA MET A 95 5.07 6.97 -3.52
C MET A 95 6.52 7.27 -3.92
N MET A 96 6.86 7.09 -5.19
CA MET A 96 8.21 7.32 -5.71
C MET A 96 8.60 8.79 -5.67
N ALA A 97 7.70 9.71 -6.01
CA ALA A 97 7.97 11.14 -6.00
C ALA A 97 8.22 11.69 -4.59
N THR A 98 7.51 11.17 -3.59
CA THR A 98 7.63 11.65 -2.20
C THR A 98 8.68 10.90 -1.38
N ALA A 99 9.27 9.82 -1.90
CA ALA A 99 10.26 9.01 -1.17
C ALA A 99 11.57 9.78 -0.91
N PRO A 100 12.20 10.47 -1.88
CA PRO A 100 13.48 11.15 -1.65
C PRO A 100 13.44 12.20 -0.55
N GLU A 101 12.35 12.97 -0.48
CA GLU A 101 12.15 14.00 0.55
C GLU A 101 12.03 13.37 1.95
N ALA A 102 11.19 12.34 2.09
CA ALA A 102 11.00 11.66 3.36
C ALA A 102 12.29 10.97 3.84
N GLU A 103 13.04 10.36 2.91
CA GLU A 103 14.32 9.71 3.21
C GLU A 103 15.38 10.73 3.62
N LYS A 104 15.43 11.89 2.98
CA LYS A 104 16.32 12.98 3.37
C LYS A 104 16.01 13.50 4.77
N MET A 105 14.74 13.73 5.08
CA MET A 105 14.31 14.15 6.42
C MET A 105 14.68 13.12 7.49
N ALA A 106 14.44 11.83 7.22
CA ALA A 106 14.83 10.76 8.13
C ALA A 106 16.35 10.71 8.34
N GLN A 107 17.14 10.87 7.28
CA GLN A 107 18.61 10.93 7.38
C GLN A 107 19.11 12.13 8.18
N GLU A 108 18.51 13.30 8.02
CA GLU A 108 18.86 14.50 8.79
C GLU A 108 18.58 14.31 10.29
N LEU A 109 17.43 13.71 10.63
CA LEU A 109 17.10 13.35 12.02
C LEU A 109 18.09 12.32 12.60
N ILE A 110 18.45 11.30 11.83
CA ILE A 110 19.45 10.29 12.25
C ILE A 110 20.82 10.95 12.49
N LYS A 111 21.27 11.82 11.59
CA LYS A 111 22.53 12.57 11.74
C LYS A 111 22.52 13.49 12.97
N ALA A 112 21.36 14.02 13.35
CA ALA A 112 21.18 14.81 14.56
C ALA A 112 21.04 13.97 15.84
N GLY A 113 21.18 12.63 15.77
CA GLY A 113 21.02 11.71 16.90
C GLY A 113 19.56 11.42 17.29
N LYS A 114 18.60 11.93 16.51
CA LYS A 114 17.15 11.81 16.76
C LYS A 114 16.55 10.59 16.04
N VAL A 115 17.14 9.41 16.28
CA VAL A 115 16.75 8.16 15.59
C VAL A 115 15.28 7.81 15.83
N GLN A 116 14.78 8.04 17.04
CA GLN A 116 13.38 7.75 17.37
C GLN A 116 12.39 8.62 16.56
N GLU A 117 12.67 9.92 16.42
CA GLU A 117 11.87 10.83 15.59
C GLU A 117 11.89 10.41 14.11
N ALA A 118 13.03 9.93 13.61
CA ALA A 118 13.13 9.40 12.25
C ALA A 118 12.26 8.15 12.06
N LYS A 119 12.28 7.22 13.02
CA LYS A 119 11.44 6.01 13.00
C LYS A 119 9.95 6.34 13.08
N GLU A 120 9.57 7.33 13.86
CA GLU A 120 8.19 7.84 13.93
C GLU A 120 7.73 8.47 12.61
N LEU A 121 8.59 9.25 11.96
CA LEU A 121 8.33 9.83 10.64
C LEU A 121 8.10 8.74 9.58
N LEU A 122 8.97 7.73 9.52
CA LEU A 122 8.83 6.60 8.60
C LEU A 122 7.59 5.77 8.91
N THR A 123 7.28 5.56 10.19
CA THR A 123 6.06 4.87 10.63
C THR A 123 4.82 5.60 10.16
N LYS A 124 4.74 6.91 10.41
CA LYS A 124 3.62 7.75 9.99
C LYS A 124 3.45 7.70 8.47
N ARG A 125 4.54 7.80 7.71
CA ARG A 125 4.51 7.69 6.24
C ARG A 125 3.88 6.37 5.77
N THR A 126 4.29 5.23 6.34
CA THR A 126 3.71 3.92 6.02
C THR A 126 2.23 3.85 6.39
N HIS A 127 1.84 4.35 7.56
CA HIS A 127 0.44 4.36 8.01
C HIS A 127 -0.45 5.24 7.12
N ASP A 128 -0.02 6.46 6.85
CA ASP A 128 -0.76 7.41 6.01
C ASP A 128 -0.95 6.84 4.60
N PHE A 129 0.10 6.28 4.00
CA PHE A 129 0.02 5.68 2.67
C PHE A 129 -0.90 4.44 2.65
N ALA A 130 -0.80 3.57 3.66
CA ALA A 130 -1.69 2.43 3.80
C ALA A 130 -3.15 2.88 3.94
N ALA A 131 -3.45 3.86 4.79
CA ALA A 131 -4.79 4.39 4.99
C ALA A 131 -5.37 4.99 3.70
N LEU A 132 -4.59 5.80 2.98
CA LEU A 132 -5.00 6.41 1.72
C LEU A 132 -5.34 5.35 0.66
N THR A 133 -4.49 4.33 0.50
CA THR A 133 -4.73 3.29 -0.50
C THR A 133 -5.89 2.38 -0.13
N MET A 134 -6.03 1.98 1.14
CA MET A 134 -7.18 1.19 1.60
C MET A 134 -8.49 1.95 1.36
N GLN A 135 -8.54 3.23 1.73
CA GLN A 135 -9.73 4.06 1.56
C GLN A 135 -10.10 4.20 0.08
N LYS A 136 -9.13 4.47 -0.80
CA LYS A 136 -9.41 4.57 -2.23
C LYS A 136 -9.93 3.25 -2.82
N TRP A 137 -9.39 2.11 -2.40
CA TRP A 137 -9.89 0.81 -2.88
C TRP A 137 -11.33 0.53 -2.43
N ILE A 138 -11.69 0.94 -1.21
CA ILE A 138 -13.07 0.85 -0.70
C ILE A 138 -14.01 1.72 -1.55
N GLU A 139 -13.62 2.97 -1.86
CA GLU A 139 -14.42 3.89 -2.68
C GLU A 139 -14.62 3.38 -4.12
N MET A 140 -13.56 2.81 -4.70
CA MET A 140 -13.60 2.25 -6.05
C MET A 140 -14.57 1.09 -6.21
N LYS A 141 -14.98 0.44 -5.11
CA LYS A 141 -16.01 -0.62 -5.15
C LYS A 141 -17.26 -0.16 -5.89
N ALA A 142 -17.78 1.02 -5.56
CA ALA A 142 -18.97 1.58 -6.19
C ALA A 142 -18.74 1.96 -7.65
N GLU A 143 -17.57 2.53 -7.96
CA GLU A 143 -17.17 2.88 -9.33
C GLU A 143 -17.15 1.64 -10.23
N LEU A 144 -16.54 0.54 -9.75
CA LEU A 144 -16.49 -0.73 -10.49
C LEU A 144 -17.88 -1.36 -10.66
N TRP A 145 -18.73 -1.32 -9.64
CA TRP A 145 -20.11 -1.81 -9.75
C TRP A 145 -20.92 -1.08 -10.83
N SER A 146 -20.71 0.23 -10.99
CA SER A 146 -21.41 1.04 -11.99
C SER A 146 -21.15 0.59 -13.43
N VAL A 147 -19.99 -0.03 -13.70
CA VAL A 147 -19.65 -0.61 -15.02
C VAL A 147 -20.61 -1.73 -15.40
N PHE A 148 -21.08 -2.50 -14.41
CA PHE A 148 -21.99 -3.63 -14.62
C PHE A 148 -23.44 -3.19 -14.61
N ALA A 149 -23.81 -2.26 -13.73
CA ALA A 149 -25.17 -1.73 -13.64
C ALA A 149 -25.61 -0.98 -14.91
N ARG A 150 -24.67 -0.36 -15.64
CA ARG A 150 -24.95 0.34 -16.92
C ARG A 150 -24.91 -0.57 -18.15
N ALA A 151 -24.46 -1.81 -17.99
CA ALA A 151 -24.37 -2.80 -19.08
C ALA A 151 -25.57 -3.76 -19.08
N MET A 152 -26.49 -3.60 -18.14
CA MET A 152 -27.78 -4.29 -18.00
C MET A 152 -28.89 -3.34 -18.45
#